data_AF-A0A848BWP7-F1
#
_entry.id   AF-A0A848BWP7-F1
#
_cell.length_a   1.000
_cell.length_b   1.000
_cell.length_c   1.000
_cell.angle_alpha   90.00
_cell.angle_beta   90.00
_cell.angle_gamma   90.00
#
_symmetry.space_group_name_H-M   'P 1'
#
loop_
_entity.id
_entity.type
_entity.pdbx_description
1 polymer ?
#
loop_
_entity_poly.entity_id
_entity_poly.type
_entity_poly.pdbx_seq_one_letter_code
_entity_poly.pdbx_strand_id
1 'polypeptide(L)' 'MTKKEIEKAKRIEKNIEAMSYAIHSNELAGFVYTKEELAFLSDVAEEKITVEEAIEIIKNKK' A
#
# COMPACT_ATOMS: atom_id res chain seq x y z
N MET A 1 22.92 6.21 8.45
CA MET A 1 21.74 6.66 7.70
C MET A 1 21.84 8.14 7.38
N THR A 2 21.53 8.53 6.16
CA THR A 2 21.47 9.93 5.70
C THR A 2 20.15 10.59 6.10
N LYS A 3 20.08 11.93 6.12
CA LYS A 3 18.82 12.66 6.37
C LYS A 3 17.69 12.21 5.42
N LYS A 4 18.04 11.95 4.15
CA LYS A 4 17.11 11.48 3.12
C LYS A 4 16.53 10.10 3.44
N GLU A 5 17.36 9.19 3.97
CA GLU A 5 16.91 7.85 4.37
C GLU A 5 15.96 7.90 5.57
N ILE A 6 16.21 8.78 6.54
CA ILE A 6 15.32 8.98 7.70
C ILE A 6 13.96 9.54 7.24
N GLU A 7 13.97 10.51 6.34
CA GLU A 7 12.75 11.11 5.81
C GLU A 7 11.93 10.10 4.98
N LYS A 8 12.61 9.29 4.16
CA LYS A 8 11.97 8.18 3.44
C LYS A 8 11.33 7.17 4.40
N ALA A 9 12.04 6.75 5.45
CA ALA A 9 11.51 5.80 6.42
C ALA A 9 10.25 6.31 7.11
N LYS A 10 10.24 7.58 7.56
CA LYS A 10 9.07 8.22 8.16
C LYS A 10 7.88 8.32 7.22
N ARG A 11 8.13 8.53 5.93
CA ARG A 11 7.07 8.56 4.91
C ARG A 11 6.47 7.18 4.68
N ILE A 12 7.31 6.15 4.54
CA ILE A 12 6.87 4.76 4.42
C ILE A 12 6.04 4.33 5.64
N GLU A 13 6.47 4.68 6.85
CA GLU A 13 5.72 4.40 8.08
C GLU A 13 4.29 4.98 8.03
N LYS A 14 4.16 6.25 7.61
CA LYS A 14 2.85 6.90 7.43
C LYS A 14 2.00 6.25 6.34
N ASN A 15 2.62 5.82 5.24
CA ASN A 15 1.92 5.13 4.15
C ASN A 15 1.38 3.78 4.62
N ILE A 16 2.17 3.01 5.38
CA ILE A 16 1.75 1.74 5.97
C ILE A 16 0.60 1.95 6.93
N GLU A 17 0.68 2.97 7.80
CA GLU A 17 -0.41 3.32 8.71
C GLU A 17 -1.69 3.66 7.94
N ALA A 18 -1.61 4.53 6.94
CA ALA A 18 -2.76 4.90 6.11
C ALA A 18 -3.36 3.69 5.37
N MET A 19 -2.52 2.81 4.83
CA MET A 19 -2.94 1.59 4.16
C MET A 19 -3.65 0.63 5.14
N SER A 20 -3.13 0.47 6.35
CA SER A 20 -3.75 -0.35 7.39
C SER A 20 -5.15 0.15 7.74
N TYR A 21 -5.34 1.47 7.86
CA TYR A 21 -6.67 2.05 8.09
C TYR A 21 -7.61 1.81 6.91
N ALA A 22 -7.13 1.96 5.67
CA ALA A 22 -7.94 1.74 4.48
C ALA A 22 -8.38 0.27 4.37
N ILE A 23 -7.48 -0.68 4.59
CA ILE A 23 -7.78 -2.12 4.62
C ILE A 23 -8.82 -2.41 5.70
N HIS A 24 -8.59 -1.96 6.93
CA HIS A 24 -9.52 -2.21 8.03
C HIS A 24 -10.91 -1.61 7.77
N SER A 25 -10.97 -0.38 7.23
CA SER A 25 -12.23 0.25 6.83
C SER A 25 -12.98 -0.59 5.79
N ASN A 26 -12.28 -1.20 4.83
CA ASN A 26 -12.89 -2.05 3.81
C ASN A 26 -13.34 -3.39 4.40
N GLU A 27 -12.57 -3.98 5.32
CA GLU A 27 -12.99 -5.18 6.05
C GLU A 27 -14.30 -4.95 6.83
N LEU A 28 -14.44 -3.79 7.48
CA LEU A 28 -15.70 -3.39 8.14
C LEU A 28 -16.88 -3.26 7.17
N ALA A 29 -16.61 -2.90 5.91
CA ALA A 29 -17.60 -2.86 4.83
C ALA A 29 -17.87 -4.26 4.22
N GLY A 30 -17.22 -5.32 4.72
CA GLY A 30 -17.42 -6.70 4.28
C GLY A 30 -16.49 -7.16 3.17
N PHE A 31 -15.47 -6.38 2.79
CA PHE A 31 -14.46 -6.82 1.84
C PHE A 31 -13.52 -7.81 2.50
N VAL A 32 -13.23 -8.92 1.80
CA VAL A 32 -12.28 -9.92 2.24
C VAL A 32 -11.12 -9.93 1.27
N TYR A 33 -9.93 -9.59 1.76
CA TYR A 33 -8.71 -9.59 0.96
C TYR A 33 -8.05 -10.97 0.95
N THR A 34 -7.58 -11.37 -0.22
CA THR A 34 -6.65 -12.49 -0.36
C THR A 34 -5.25 -12.09 0.12
N LYS A 35 -4.41 -13.09 0.40
CA LYS A 35 -2.99 -12.85 0.74
C LYS A 35 -2.24 -12.10 -0.36
N GLU A 36 -2.59 -12.37 -1.62
CA GLU A 36 -1.97 -11.72 -2.79
C GLU A 36 -2.36 -10.24 -2.87
N GLU A 37 -3.62 -9.90 -2.61
CA GLU A 37 -4.07 -8.51 -2.58
C GLU A 37 -3.46 -7.73 -1.42
N LEU A 38 -3.35 -8.34 -0.23
CA LEU A 38 -2.68 -7.72 0.91
C LEU A 38 -1.19 -7.47 0.64
N ALA A 39 -0.50 -8.44 0.02
CA ALA A 39 0.90 -8.27 -0.38
C ALA A 39 1.06 -7.13 -1.39
N PHE A 40 0.18 -7.07 -2.39
CA PHE A 40 0.18 -5.99 -3.39
C PHE A 40 -0.05 -4.61 -2.76
N LEU A 41 -1.01 -4.48 -1.84
CA LEU A 41 -1.26 -3.23 -1.12
C LEU A 41 -0.07 -2.85 -0.21
N SER A 42 0.61 -3.82 0.40
CA SER A 42 1.85 -3.60 1.16
C SER A 42 2.95 -3.05 0.26
N ASP A 43 3.10 -3.57 -0.96
CA ASP A 43 4.11 -3.10 -1.90
C ASP A 43 3.88 -1.66 -2.36
N VAL A 44 2.62 -1.23 -2.47
CA VAL A 44 2.26 0.19 -2.69
C VAL A 44 2.63 1.04 -1.48
N ALA A 45 2.26 0.60 -0.27
CA ALA A 45 2.53 1.35 0.96
C ALA A 45 4.04 1.52 1.24
N GLU A 46 4.83 0.50 0.90
CA GLU A 46 6.30 0.50 1.03
C GLU A 46 7.02 1.25 -0.09
N GLU A 47 6.29 1.85 -1.04
CA GLU A 47 6.84 2.52 -2.23
C GLU A 47 7.74 1.60 -3.08
N LYS A 48 7.47 0.28 -3.07
CA LYS A 48 8.11 -0.66 -4.01
C LYS A 48 7.52 -0.52 -5.41
N ILE A 49 6.24 -0.19 -5.48
CA ILE A 49 5.53 0.23 -6.69
C ILE A 49 4.80 1.55 -6.42
N THR A 50 4.66 2.37 -7.46
CA THR A 50 3.89 3.61 -7.40
C THR A 50 2.38 3.33 -7.44
N VAL A 51 1.58 4.30 -7.02
CA VAL A 51 0.11 4.21 -7.11
C VAL A 51 -0.33 4.14 -8.57
N GLU A 52 0.35 4.87 -9.46
CA GLU A 52 0.09 4.86 -10.89
C GLU A 52 0.32 3.47 -11.51
N GLU A 53 1.47 2.85 -11.22
CA GLU A 53 1.77 1.48 -11.65
C GLU A 53 0.75 0.49 -11.10
N ALA A 54 0.37 0.64 -9.82
CA ALA A 54 -0.64 -0.22 -9.20
C ALA A 54 -2.00 -0.11 -9.91
N ILE A 55 -2.42 1.11 -10.26
CA ILE A 55 -3.66 1.36 -11.00
C ILE A 55 -3.60 0.73 -12.39
N GLU A 56 -2.47 0.85 -13.09
CA GLU A 56 -2.29 0.25 -14.42
C GLU A 56 -2.38 -1.28 -14.36
N ILE A 57 -1.74 -1.92 -13.38
CA ILE A 57 -1.84 -3.37 -13.16
C ILE A 57 -3.29 -3.80 -12.94
N ILE A 58 -4.06 -3.07 -12.12
CA ILE A 58 -5.47 -3.39 -11.85
C ILE A 58 -6.31 -3.21 -13.12
N LYS A 59 -6.07 -2.16 -13.91
CA LYS A 59 -6.81 -1.90 -15.16
C LYS A 59 -6.54 -2.97 -16.22
N ASN A 60 -5.30 -3.43 -16.35
CA ASN A 60 -4.90 -4.41 -17.35
C ASN A 60 -5.24 -5.86 -16.99
N LYS A 61 -5.68 -6.13 -15.75
CA LYS A 61 -6.21 -7.43 -15.31
C LYS A 61 -7.71 -7.64 -15.62
N LYS A 62 -8.41 -6.60 -16.08
CA LYS A 62 -9.82 -6.67 -16.52
C LYS A 62 -9.92 -6.95 -18.00
#